data_AF-A0A7S3TBU0-F1
#
_entry.id   AF-A0A7S3TBU0-F1
#
_cell.length_a   1.000
_cell.length_b   1.000
_cell.length_c   1.000
_cell.angle_alpha   90.00
_cell.angle_beta   90.00
_cell.angle_gamma   90.00
#
_symmetry.space_group_name_H-M   'P 1'
#
loop_
_entity.id
_entity.type
_entity.pdbx_description
1 polymer ?
#
loop_
_entity_poly.entity_id
_entity_poly.type
_entity_poly.pdbx_seq_one_letter_code
_entity_poly.pdbx_strand_id
1 'polypeptide(L)'
;LGTGVDWPNIQMVFIYDWPDDIDEWWQQSGRAGRNPAIPAVVVTALTFRSFLARVGMTDPTPAAAARLCRLLHLHTCTDRCRRAAVMEHLGGEVAGKCCSCDVCLAADVMATSGTSAAAARRPEEPALEAALATAANAAPAVGAALLT
;
A
#
# COMPACT_ATOMS: atom_id res chain seq x y z
N LEU A 1 4.02 4.97 16.86
CA LEU A 1 4.25 4.01 17.97
C LEU A 1 5.29 2.99 17.50
N GLY A 2 6.57 3.25 17.80
CA GLY A 2 7.72 2.39 17.45
C GLY A 2 8.02 1.36 18.56
N THR A 3 8.67 0.25 18.17
CA THR A 3 9.31 -0.83 18.97
C THR A 3 8.80 -1.11 20.40
N GLY A 4 8.32 -2.34 20.66
CA GLY A 4 8.04 -2.85 22.02
C GLY A 4 6.56 -2.96 22.43
N VAL A 5 5.64 -2.48 21.59
CA VAL A 5 4.19 -2.68 21.79
C VAL A 5 3.81 -4.06 21.24
N ASP A 6 3.67 -5.04 22.14
CA ASP A 6 3.23 -6.42 21.85
C ASP A 6 1.96 -6.74 22.62
N TRP A 7 0.82 -6.25 22.11
CA TRP A 7 -0.48 -6.62 22.64
C TRP A 7 -1.06 -7.71 21.74
N PRO A 8 -1.36 -8.92 22.27
CA PRO A 8 -1.78 -10.04 21.44
C PRO A 8 -3.18 -9.85 20.84
N ASN A 9 -4.01 -9.00 21.45
CA ASN A 9 -5.45 -8.89 21.15
C ASN A 9 -5.79 -7.61 20.36
N ILE A 10 -4.86 -7.06 19.58
CA ILE A 10 -5.17 -5.93 18.69
C ILE A 10 -6.02 -6.43 17.52
N GLN A 11 -7.31 -6.09 17.55
CA GLN A 11 -8.27 -6.46 16.50
C GLN A 11 -8.30 -5.46 15.35
N MET A 12 -7.84 -4.23 15.58
CA MET A 12 -7.88 -3.19 14.56
C MET A 12 -6.61 -2.35 14.59
N VAL A 13 -6.01 -2.17 13.42
CA VAL A 13 -4.99 -1.17 13.17
C VAL A 13 -5.51 -0.22 12.11
N PHE A 14 -5.53 1.07 12.44
CA PHE A 14 -5.95 2.13 11.55
C PHE A 14 -4.76 3.01 11.20
N ILE A 15 -4.25 2.86 9.97
CA ILE A 15 -3.11 3.60 9.43
C ILE A 15 -3.69 4.83 8.73
N TYR A 16 -3.73 5.95 9.45
CA TYR A 16 -4.33 7.18 8.96
C TYR A 16 -3.34 8.06 8.19
N ASP A 17 -2.15 8.27 8.77
CA ASP A 17 -1.04 8.93 8.09
C ASP A 17 -0.27 7.88 7.31
N TRP A 18 0.00 8.17 6.03
CA TRP A 18 0.49 7.15 5.14
C TRP A 18 1.96 6.85 5.43
N PRO A 19 2.40 5.58 5.41
CA PRO A 19 3.81 5.23 5.55
C PRO A 19 4.66 5.71 4.36
N ASP A 20 5.98 5.76 4.54
CA ASP A 20 6.91 6.12 3.46
C ASP A 20 7.15 4.95 2.49
N ASP A 21 7.00 3.71 2.96
CA ASP A 21 7.22 2.51 2.17
C ASP A 21 6.40 1.30 2.65
N ILE A 22 6.51 0.20 1.90
CA ILE A 22 5.79 -1.05 2.18
C ILE A 22 6.30 -1.71 3.46
N ASP A 23 7.57 -1.56 3.80
CA ASP A 23 8.16 -2.15 5.02
C ASP A 23 7.61 -1.47 6.27
N GLU A 24 7.53 -0.14 6.26
CA GLU A 24 6.91 0.61 7.34
C GLU A 24 5.42 0.27 7.46
N TRP A 25 4.70 0.20 6.34
CA TRP A 25 3.31 -0.25 6.33
C TRP A 25 3.15 -1.68 6.90
N TRP A 26 4.05 -2.59 6.54
CA TRP A 26 4.06 -3.97 7.01
C TRP A 26 4.29 -4.05 8.52
N GLN A 27 5.25 -3.30 9.04
CA GLN A 27 5.51 -3.24 10.48
C GLN A 27 4.33 -2.68 11.27
N GLN A 28 3.65 -1.67 10.74
CA GLN A 28 2.47 -1.08 11.37
C GLN A 28 1.27 -2.04 11.33
N SER A 29 0.97 -2.60 10.16
CA SER A 29 -0.17 -3.51 9.95
C SER A 29 -0.02 -4.83 10.71
N GLY A 30 1.20 -5.37 10.81
CA GLY A 30 1.52 -6.60 11.55
C GLY A 30 1.34 -6.53 13.06
N ARG A 31 0.86 -5.38 13.58
CA ARG A 31 0.41 -5.26 14.98
C ARG A 31 -0.97 -5.88 15.19
N ALA A 32 -1.81 -5.95 14.15
CA ALA A 32 -3.12 -6.57 14.22
C ALA A 32 -3.02 -8.10 14.14
N GLY A 33 -3.95 -8.82 14.77
CA GLY A 33 -4.20 -10.24 14.48
C GLY A 33 -3.10 -11.21 14.93
N ARG A 34 -2.35 -10.87 16.00
CA ARG A 34 -1.38 -11.80 16.61
C ARG A 34 -2.04 -13.02 17.23
N ASN A 35 -3.28 -12.88 17.70
CA ASN A 35 -4.10 -14.00 18.15
C ASN A 35 -4.94 -14.55 16.97
N PRO A 36 -4.66 -15.77 16.47
CA PRO A 36 -5.37 -16.34 15.33
C PRO A 36 -6.83 -16.70 15.64
N ALA A 37 -7.21 -16.80 16.92
CA ALA A 37 -8.59 -17.09 17.32
C ALA A 37 -9.51 -15.86 17.19
N ILE A 38 -8.95 -14.66 17.02
CA ILE A 38 -9.71 -13.41 16.99
C ILE A 38 -9.52 -12.75 15.62
N PRO A 39 -10.61 -12.49 14.88
CA PRO A 39 -10.50 -11.78 13.61
C PRO A 39 -9.96 -10.37 13.84
N ALA A 40 -9.12 -9.93 12.92
CA ALA A 40 -8.53 -8.60 12.94
C ALA A 40 -8.59 -7.94 11.57
N VAL A 41 -8.63 -6.62 11.57
CA VAL A 41 -8.71 -5.79 10.37
C VAL A 41 -7.63 -4.72 10.38
N VAL A 42 -7.03 -4.50 9.22
CA VAL A 42 -6.12 -3.38 8.98
C VAL A 42 -6.79 -2.47 7.97
N VAL A 43 -6.92 -1.19 8.31
CA VAL A 43 -7.47 -0.17 7.43
C VAL A 43 -6.40 0.89 7.19
N THR A 44 -6.14 1.20 5.93
CA THR A 44 -5.21 2.26 5.53
C THR A 44 -6.00 3.36 4.84
N ALA A 45 -5.96 4.57 5.38
CA ALA A 45 -6.70 5.71 4.85
C ALA A 45 -5.90 6.38 3.73
N LEU A 46 -6.44 6.37 2.51
CA LEU A 46 -5.87 7.06 1.35
C LEU A 46 -6.44 8.48 1.28
N THR A 47 -5.98 9.37 2.16
CA THR A 47 -6.42 10.77 2.16
C THR A 47 -5.51 11.64 1.32
N PHE A 48 -6.08 12.64 0.63
CA PHE A 48 -5.30 13.63 -0.12
C PHE A 48 -4.32 14.39 0.78
N ARG A 49 -4.71 14.64 2.04
CA ARG A 49 -3.84 15.24 3.06
C ARG A 49 -2.60 14.38 3.32
N SER A 50 -2.78 13.09 3.55
CA SER A 50 -1.66 12.17 3.79
C SER A 50 -0.75 12.06 2.57
N PHE A 51 -1.31 12.10 1.36
CA PHE A 51 -0.54 12.13 0.11
C PHE A 51 0.35 13.38 0.00
N LEU A 52 -0.23 14.58 0.17
CA LEU A 52 0.52 15.83 0.11
C LEU A 52 1.61 15.91 1.18
N ALA A 53 1.27 15.49 2.40
CA ALA A 53 2.24 15.47 3.50
C ALA A 53 3.46 14.61 3.15
N ARG A 54 3.27 13.45 2.50
CA ARG A 54 4.38 12.59 2.11
C ARG A 54 5.16 13.12 0.92
N VAL A 55 4.51 13.54 -0.15
CA VAL A 55 5.22 14.13 -1.30
C VAL A 55 6.08 15.34 -0.89
N GLY A 56 5.64 16.13 0.10
CA GLY A 56 6.41 17.27 0.61
C GLY A 56 7.45 16.95 1.69
N MET A 57 7.35 15.82 2.39
CA MET A 57 8.24 15.46 3.51
C MET A 57 9.21 14.31 3.21
N THR A 58 8.94 13.51 2.19
CA THR A 58 9.83 12.43 1.78
C THR A 58 11.16 13.04 1.31
N ASP A 59 12.27 12.42 1.73
CA ASP A 59 13.61 12.73 1.25
C ASP A 59 13.58 12.88 -0.28
N PRO A 60 14.06 13.98 -0.88
CA PRO A 60 13.97 14.21 -2.33
C PRO A 60 14.85 13.26 -3.15
N THR A 61 15.37 12.20 -2.55
CA THR A 61 16.10 11.17 -3.26
C THR A 61 15.17 10.33 -4.14
N PRO A 62 15.65 9.96 -5.35
CA PRO A 62 14.86 9.15 -6.26
C PRO A 62 14.52 7.76 -5.68
N ALA A 63 15.35 7.24 -4.77
CA ALA A 63 15.10 5.99 -4.06
C ALA A 63 13.91 6.10 -3.09
N ALA A 64 13.77 7.21 -2.36
CA ALA A 64 12.65 7.44 -1.47
C ALA A 64 11.34 7.65 -2.24
N ALA A 65 11.37 8.42 -3.32
CA ALA A 65 10.24 8.59 -4.22
C ALA A 65 9.78 7.23 -4.81
N ALA A 66 10.71 6.39 -5.27
CA ALA A 66 10.39 5.07 -5.80
C ALA A 66 9.74 4.14 -4.75
N ARG A 67 10.17 4.22 -3.48
CA ARG A 67 9.55 3.47 -2.38
C ARG A 67 8.10 3.90 -2.12
N LEU A 68 7.86 5.21 -2.04
CA LEU A 68 6.52 5.76 -1.88
C LEU A 68 5.61 5.40 -3.07
N CYS A 69 6.11 5.51 -4.31
CA CYS A 69 5.38 5.12 -5.51
C CYS A 69 4.98 3.63 -5.52
N ARG A 70 5.83 2.74 -5.00
CA ARG A 70 5.48 1.31 -4.86
C ARG A 70 4.34 1.11 -3.87
N LEU A 71 4.37 1.77 -2.71
CA LEU A 71 3.28 1.71 -1.73
C LEU A 71 1.96 2.27 -2.30
N LEU A 72 2.05 3.42 -2.98
CA LEU A 72 0.95 4.03 -3.74
C LEU A 72 0.31 3.02 -4.69
N HIS A 73 1.14 2.39 -5.52
CA HIS A 73 0.69 1.41 -6.49
C HIS A 73 0.03 0.20 -5.82
N LEU A 74 0.66 -0.33 -4.75
CA LEU A 74 0.15 -1.45 -3.98
C LEU A 74 -1.29 -1.21 -3.52
N HIS A 75 -1.67 0.00 -3.13
CA HIS A 75 -3.01 0.30 -2.61
C HIS A 75 -4.02 0.79 -3.67
N THR A 76 -3.55 1.49 -4.70
CA THR A 76 -4.45 2.17 -5.66
C THR A 76 -4.50 1.50 -7.03
N CYS A 77 -3.43 0.80 -7.41
CA CYS A 77 -3.19 0.39 -8.79
C CYS A 77 -2.97 -1.12 -8.94
N THR A 78 -2.92 -1.91 -7.86
CA THR A 78 -2.82 -3.38 -7.93
C THR A 78 -4.19 -4.07 -7.85
N ASP A 79 -4.44 -5.04 -8.75
CA ASP A 79 -5.63 -5.91 -8.85
C ASP A 79 -5.33 -7.35 -8.42
N ARG A 80 -4.05 -7.61 -8.12
CA ARG A 80 -3.60 -8.82 -7.48
C ARG A 80 -3.95 -8.79 -5.99
N CYS A 81 -3.98 -9.97 -5.38
CA CYS A 81 -4.15 -10.10 -3.94
C CYS A 81 -3.13 -9.22 -3.20
N ARG A 82 -3.59 -8.32 -2.30
CA ARG A 82 -2.70 -7.42 -1.54
C ARG A 82 -1.61 -8.20 -0.79
N ARG A 83 -1.96 -9.34 -0.18
CA ARG A 83 -1.01 -10.18 0.55
C ARG A 83 0.06 -10.76 -0.38
N ALA A 84 -0.31 -11.19 -1.58
CA ALA A 84 0.65 -11.69 -2.56
C ALA A 84 1.64 -10.59 -2.98
N ALA A 85 1.13 -9.39 -3.29
CA ALA A 85 1.97 -8.26 -3.69
C ALA A 85 2.92 -7.78 -2.57
N VAL A 86 2.46 -7.77 -1.31
CA VAL A 86 3.32 -7.45 -0.15
C VAL A 86 4.38 -8.53 0.05
N MET A 87 4.00 -9.81 0.00
CA MET A 87 4.96 -10.90 0.19
C MET A 87 6.02 -10.94 -0.90
N GLU A 88 5.64 -10.67 -2.15
CA GLU A 88 6.58 -10.53 -3.27
C GLU A 88 7.58 -9.39 -3.02
N HIS A 89 7.11 -8.23 -2.52
CA HIS A 89 8.00 -7.12 -2.13
C HIS A 89 9.02 -7.54 -1.06
N LEU A 90 8.58 -8.36 -0.09
CA LEU A 90 9.42 -8.87 0.99
C LEU A 90 10.31 -10.06 0.55
N GLY A 91 10.26 -10.47 -0.72
CA GLY A 91 11.03 -11.60 -1.25
C GLY A 91 10.50 -12.98 -0.83
N GLY A 92 9.26 -13.05 -0.36
CA GLY A 92 8.58 -14.30 0.00
C GLY A 92 7.62 -14.80 -1.07
N GLU A 93 7.16 -16.04 -0.92
CA GLU A 93 6.20 -16.68 -1.82
C GLU A 93 4.84 -16.89 -1.15
N VAL A 94 3.76 -16.87 -1.95
CA VAL A 94 2.40 -17.12 -1.47
C VAL A 94 1.72 -18.15 -2.35
N ALA A 95 1.19 -19.21 -1.72
CA ALA A 95 0.51 -20.32 -2.40
C ALA A 95 -0.93 -19.98 -2.87
N GLY A 96 -1.19 -18.73 -3.28
CA GLY A 96 -2.48 -18.31 -3.84
C GLY A 96 -3.06 -17.01 -3.27
N LYS A 97 -4.37 -16.79 -3.50
CA LYS A 97 -5.12 -15.62 -3.02
C LYS A 97 -5.39 -15.75 -1.52
N CYS A 98 -5.32 -14.64 -0.78
CA CYS A 98 -5.56 -14.64 0.66
C CYS A 98 -7.02 -14.73 1.08
N CYS A 99 -7.96 -14.46 0.17
CA CYS A 99 -9.40 -14.45 0.41
C CYS A 99 -9.87 -13.50 1.53
N SER A 100 -9.04 -12.56 1.96
CA SER A 100 -9.35 -11.67 3.10
C SER A 100 -8.96 -10.20 2.90
N CYS A 101 -8.38 -9.84 1.75
CA CYS A 101 -8.11 -8.44 1.41
C CYS A 101 -9.23 -7.85 0.55
N ASP A 102 -9.31 -6.53 0.50
CA ASP A 102 -10.28 -5.77 -0.30
C ASP A 102 -10.39 -6.27 -1.75
N VAL A 103 -9.25 -6.53 -2.40
CA VAL A 103 -9.21 -7.03 -3.78
C VAL A 103 -9.80 -8.44 -3.90
N CYS A 104 -9.46 -9.35 -2.97
CA CYS A 104 -10.00 -10.71 -3.00
C CYS A 104 -11.50 -10.73 -2.67
N LEU A 105 -11.92 -9.94 -1.68
CA LEU A 105 -13.32 -9.83 -1.28
C LEU A 105 -14.16 -9.22 -2.39
N ALA A 106 -13.68 -8.17 -3.06
CA ALA A 106 -14.36 -7.59 -4.22
C ALA A 106 -14.50 -8.61 -5.35
N ALA A 107 -13.44 -9.36 -5.66
CA ALA A 107 -13.50 -10.41 -6.69
C ALA A 107 -14.51 -11.52 -6.35
N ASP A 108 -14.62 -11.91 -5.08
CA ASP A 108 -15.58 -12.91 -4.62
C ASP A 108 -17.04 -12.42 -4.71
N VAL A 109 -17.28 -11.17 -4.31
CA VAL A 109 -18.59 -10.51 -4.49
C VAL A 109 -18.95 -10.46 -5.97
N MET A 110 -18.03 -10.10 -6.86
CA MET A 110 -18.29 -10.05 -8.30
C MET A 110 -18.58 -11.43 -8.90
N ALA A 111 -17.88 -12.47 -8.43
CA ALA A 111 -18.11 -13.84 -8.87
C ALA A 111 -19.48 -14.38 -8.44
N THR A 112 -19.94 -14.02 -7.24
CA THR A 112 -21.20 -14.49 -6.66
C THR A 112 -22.43 -13.68 -7.09
N SER A 113 -22.26 -12.41 -7.45
CA SER A 113 -23.38 -11.51 -7.82
C SER A 113 -23.80 -11.57 -9.29
N GLY A 114 -23.11 -12.32 -10.15
CA GLY A 114 -23.48 -12.51 -11.56
C GLY A 114 -23.52 -11.23 -12.40
N THR A 115 -23.02 -10.10 -11.87
CA THR A 115 -23.07 -8.79 -12.52
C THR A 115 -21.67 -8.41 -13.02
N SER A 116 -21.45 -8.35 -14.33
CA SER A 116 -20.17 -7.90 -14.89
C SER A 116 -20.08 -6.38 -14.88
N ALA A 117 -19.63 -5.78 -13.77
CA ALA A 117 -19.28 -4.37 -13.74
C ALA A 117 -17.91 -4.17 -14.42
N ALA A 118 -17.86 -3.32 -15.44
CA ALA A 118 -16.63 -2.91 -16.10
C ALA A 118 -15.69 -2.28 -15.07
N ALA A 119 -14.56 -2.95 -14.80
CA ALA A 119 -13.54 -2.45 -13.91
C ALA A 119 -13.07 -1.07 -14.41
N ALA A 120 -13.15 -0.05 -13.55
CA ALA A 120 -12.48 1.22 -13.80
C ALA A 120 -11.01 0.91 -14.10
N ARG A 121 -10.55 1.30 -15.29
CA ARG A 121 -9.23 0.95 -15.84
C ARG A 121 -8.16 1.54 -14.92
N ARG A 122 -7.64 0.73 -13.99
CA ARG A 122 -6.51 1.10 -13.14
C ARG A 122 -5.24 1.06 -13.99
N PRO A 123 -4.26 1.96 -13.74
CA PRO A 123 -3.07 2.02 -14.55
C PRO A 123 -2.31 0.69 -14.49
N GLU A 124 -1.90 0.25 -15.66
CA GLU A 124 -1.20 -1.00 -15.94
C GLU A 124 0.26 -0.97 -15.43
N GLU A 125 0.83 -2.15 -15.16
CA GLU A 125 2.20 -2.35 -14.65
C GLU A 125 3.30 -1.53 -15.36
N PRO A 126 3.31 -1.36 -16.71
CA PRO A 126 4.31 -0.51 -17.36
C PRO A 126 4.13 0.99 -17.09
N ALA A 127 2.93 1.46 -16.71
CA ALA A 127 2.74 2.83 -16.27
C ALA A 127 3.35 3.07 -14.87
N LEU A 128 3.35 2.03 -14.02
CA LEU A 128 4.10 2.07 -12.76
C LEU A 128 5.60 2.12 -13.01
N GLU A 129 6.13 1.24 -13.86
CA GLU A 129 7.56 1.22 -14.18
C GLU A 129 8.01 2.55 -14.78
N ALA A 130 7.23 3.13 -15.69
CA ALA A 130 7.48 4.46 -16.24
C ALA A 130 7.41 5.56 -15.17
N ALA A 131 6.44 5.50 -14.25
CA ALA A 131 6.35 6.44 -13.14
C ALA A 131 7.52 6.30 -12.16
N LEU A 132 7.96 5.07 -11.86
CA LEU A 132 9.13 4.78 -11.02
C LEU A 132 10.41 5.27 -11.69
N ALA A 133 10.56 5.07 -13.00
CA ALA A 133 11.68 5.59 -13.78
C ALA A 133 11.66 7.13 -13.85
N THR A 134 10.47 7.73 -13.99
CA THR A 134 10.30 9.20 -13.98
C THR A 134 10.64 9.77 -12.61
N ALA A 135 10.14 9.17 -11.53
CA ALA A 135 10.48 9.54 -10.16
C ALA A 135 11.98 9.37 -9.89
N ALA A 136 12.61 8.33 -10.46
CA ALA A 136 14.04 8.13 -10.39
C ALA A 136 14.85 9.26 -11.06
N ASN A 137 14.29 9.90 -12.10
CA ASN A 137 14.93 10.95 -12.89
C ASN A 137 14.55 12.39 -12.48
N ALA A 138 13.46 12.59 -11.71
CA ALA A 138 12.91 13.91 -11.34
C ALA A 138 13.53 14.56 -10.09
N ALA A 139 14.50 13.90 -9.45
CA ALA A 139 15.05 14.27 -8.14
C ALA A 139 15.58 15.71 -7.97
N PRO A 140 16.09 16.46 -8.98
CA PRO A 140 16.58 17.81 -8.71
C PRO A 140 15.53 18.93 -8.88
N ALA A 141 14.30 18.65 -9.36
CA ALA A 141 13.41 19.71 -9.85
C ALA A 141 12.27 20.13 -8.90
N VAL A 142 11.85 19.30 -7.93
CA VAL A 142 10.63 19.56 -7.15
C VAL A 142 10.89 20.40 -5.89
N GLY A 143 12.11 20.41 -5.35
CA GLY A 143 12.47 21.20 -4.17
C GLY A 143 12.56 22.71 -4.39
N ALA A 144 12.66 23.17 -5.64
CA ALA A 144 12.86 24.60 -5.95
C ALA A 144 11.56 25.37 -6.24
N ALA A 145 10.43 24.69 -6.47
CA ALA A 145 9.20 25.32 -6.98
C ALA A 145 8.13 25.63 -5.91
N LEU A 146 8.39 25.33 -4.62
CA LEU A 146 7.43 25.54 -3.53
C LEU A 146 7.87 26.57 -2.47
N LEU A 147 8.98 27.27 -2.68
CA LEU A 147 9.53 28.29 -1.75
C LEU A 147 9.72 29.68 -2.37
N THR A 148 9.04 29.98 -3.48
CA THR A 148 8.90 31.33 -4.05
C THR A 148 7.43 31.68 -4.18
#